data_AF-A0A447TAE7-F1
#
_entry.id   AF-A0A447TAE7-F1
#
_cell.length_a   1.000
_cell.length_b   1.000
_cell.length_c   1.000
_cell.angle_alpha   90.00
_cell.angle_beta   90.00
_cell.angle_gamma   90.00
#
_symmetry.space_group_name_H-M   'P 1'
#
loop_
_entity.id
_entity.type
_entity.pdbx_description
1 polymer ?
#
loop_
_entity_poly.entity_id
_entity_poly.type
_entity_poly.pdbx_seq_one_letter_code
_entity_poly.pdbx_strand_id
1 'polypeptide(L)'
;MLEIYAGAVRKMMDPAQYPEGNPLNWIFQWYTHFVRGDRTKQQELNRVYPSPSANRTLAEKMWNTCQAHSSGQREDFFLPWHRMFITYFEDIIRQVSGRHDFTLPYWDYTDPSQQVLPIEFRRPGDPVWGPLYRETRWPGTNAGKNVTEGRSKLTLDCMKSNLYSGSAGDAGFCANTDMNPHGALHVDVGNSQGMAQVPWAANDPIFWIHHCNIDRIWASWNLAGGKNPADAPFLNQQFVFASPTGTAVVATVKNFLSLPRDAYSSYVSRPPGSLPFPLKLAPLKAPLAMKLESFASEAAGVVRLGNAPVTVDLGDAKSTAASAPRVEMLSSRLGRLGKQSNLFLRFEGLSAHGAVNGVYNVYVHAGDAPAADTQGPGFVGQINFFSAAGTHQHDGEDAGNHPDKKAFSFLLRAETRAWLQKNGGASPRSRWCPRSPPATMRRCPR
;
A
#
# COMPACT_ATOMS: atom_id res chain seq x y z
N MET A 1 -26.07 -0.71 7.86
CA MET A 1 -24.68 -0.21 8.04
C MET A 1 -24.33 0.90 7.05
N LEU A 2 -24.32 0.67 5.73
CA LEU A 2 -23.93 1.71 4.76
C LEU A 2 -24.78 2.98 4.80
N GLU A 3 -26.09 2.87 5.05
CA GLU A 3 -26.95 4.05 5.20
C GLU A 3 -26.57 4.91 6.42
N ILE A 4 -26.23 4.27 7.54
CA ILE A 4 -25.72 4.95 8.76
C ILE A 4 -24.41 5.66 8.41
N TYR A 5 -23.51 4.99 7.70
CA TYR A 5 -22.26 5.56 7.23
C TYR A 5 -22.51 6.78 6.33
N ALA A 6 -23.34 6.66 5.30
CA ALA A 6 -23.69 7.76 4.39
C ALA A 6 -24.30 8.96 5.12
N GLY A 7 -25.19 8.70 6.08
CA GLY A 7 -25.78 9.74 6.93
C GLY A 7 -24.75 10.44 7.82
N ALA A 8 -23.82 9.70 8.42
CA ALA A 8 -22.74 10.28 9.21
C ALA A 8 -21.79 11.11 8.34
N VAL A 9 -21.37 10.59 7.17
CA VAL A 9 -20.56 11.30 6.19
C VAL A 9 -21.21 12.62 5.77
N ARG A 10 -22.53 12.62 5.50
CA ARG A 10 -23.30 13.85 5.21
C ARG A 10 -23.17 14.88 6.33
N LYS A 11 -23.40 14.45 7.58
CA LYS A 11 -23.30 15.33 8.75
C LYS A 11 -21.89 15.88 8.92
N MET A 12 -20.86 15.04 8.82
CA MET A 12 -19.45 15.45 8.94
C MET A 12 -19.03 16.47 7.88
N MET A 13 -19.70 16.50 6.72
CA MET A 13 -19.47 17.48 5.65
C MET A 13 -20.30 18.75 5.78
N ASP A 14 -21.30 18.77 6.66
CA ASP A 14 -22.16 19.92 6.88
C ASP A 14 -21.47 20.92 7.83
N PRO A 15 -20.99 22.07 7.34
CA PRO A 15 -20.29 23.04 8.17
C PRO A 15 -21.19 23.70 9.23
N ALA A 16 -22.51 23.62 9.07
CA ALA A 16 -23.45 24.11 10.10
C ALA A 16 -23.49 23.18 11.32
N GLN A 17 -23.23 21.88 11.14
CA GLN A 17 -23.15 20.89 12.23
C GLN A 17 -21.73 20.73 12.74
N TYR A 18 -20.77 20.58 11.83
CA TYR A 18 -19.36 20.40 12.13
C TYR A 18 -18.55 21.38 11.28
N PRO A 19 -18.24 22.59 11.80
CA PRO A 19 -17.39 23.54 11.11
C PRO A 19 -16.06 22.89 10.70
N GLU A 20 -15.42 23.37 9.64
CA GLU A 20 -14.18 22.76 9.10
C GLU A 20 -13.07 22.59 10.14
N GLY A 21 -12.98 23.52 11.11
CA GLY A 21 -12.03 23.43 12.23
C GLY A 21 -12.44 22.47 13.36
N ASN A 22 -13.57 21.78 13.26
CA ASN A 22 -14.01 20.79 14.23
C ASN A 22 -13.32 19.44 13.97
N PRO A 23 -12.75 18.77 15.00
CA PRO A 23 -12.09 17.48 14.82
C PRO A 23 -12.98 16.35 14.28
N LEU A 24 -14.32 16.47 14.38
CA LEU A 24 -15.27 15.52 13.81
C LEU A 24 -15.67 15.85 12.36
N ASN A 25 -15.20 16.97 11.81
CA ASN A 25 -15.46 17.33 10.42
C ASN A 25 -14.75 16.37 9.44
N TRP A 26 -15.36 16.17 8.27
CA TRP A 26 -14.82 15.30 7.22
C TRP A 26 -13.42 15.71 6.74
N ILE A 27 -13.18 17.00 6.50
CA ILE A 27 -11.90 17.54 6.05
C ILE A 27 -10.83 17.32 7.12
N PHE A 28 -11.18 17.52 8.39
CA PHE A 28 -10.25 17.26 9.50
C PHE A 28 -9.80 15.80 9.53
N GLN A 29 -10.74 14.87 9.36
CA GLN A 29 -10.45 13.44 9.31
C GLN A 29 -9.65 13.06 8.05
N TRP A 30 -9.97 13.61 6.89
CA TRP A 30 -9.15 13.45 5.68
C TRP A 30 -7.71 13.91 5.93
N TYR A 31 -7.50 15.11 6.48
CA TYR A 31 -6.17 15.69 6.64
C TYR A 31 -5.27 14.95 7.62
N THR A 32 -5.85 14.13 8.49
CA THR A 32 -5.11 13.16 9.32
C THR A 32 -4.25 12.25 8.46
N HIS A 33 -4.81 11.76 7.35
CA HIS A 33 -4.05 11.04 6.34
C HIS A 33 -3.02 11.98 5.73
N PHE A 34 -3.49 12.92 4.91
CA PHE A 34 -2.70 14.03 4.36
C PHE A 34 -3.61 15.18 3.97
N VAL A 35 -3.12 16.41 4.14
CA VAL A 35 -3.68 17.62 3.55
C VAL A 35 -3.62 17.55 2.03
N ARG A 36 -4.47 18.34 1.37
CA ARG A 36 -4.53 18.40 -0.09
C ARG A 36 -3.17 18.71 -0.70
N GLY A 37 -2.84 18.04 -1.80
CA GLY A 37 -1.54 18.18 -2.46
C GLY A 37 -1.29 19.52 -3.15
N ASP A 38 -2.30 20.40 -3.22
CA ASP A 38 -2.18 21.75 -3.76
C ASP A 38 -1.78 22.81 -2.72
N ARG A 39 -1.64 22.41 -1.44
CA ARG A 39 -1.29 23.30 -0.32
C ARG A 39 -0.42 22.60 0.71
N THR A 40 0.33 23.37 1.49
CA THR A 40 1.12 22.83 2.60
C THR A 40 0.27 22.65 3.86
N LYS A 41 0.74 21.83 4.80
CA LYS A 41 0.07 21.69 6.11
C LYS A 41 -0.02 23.03 6.81
N GLN A 42 1.05 23.83 6.77
CA GLN A 42 1.06 25.15 7.37
C GLN A 42 0.05 26.10 6.74
N GLN A 43 -0.11 26.06 5.41
CA GLN A 43 -1.12 26.86 4.70
C GLN A 43 -2.54 26.46 5.11
N GLU A 44 -2.83 25.17 5.21
CA GLU A 44 -4.15 24.68 5.66
C GLU A 44 -4.41 25.00 7.13
N LEU A 45 -3.42 24.87 8.02
CA LEU A 45 -3.55 25.25 9.43
C LEU A 45 -3.90 26.74 9.57
N ASN A 46 -3.25 27.62 8.82
CA ASN A 46 -3.51 29.06 8.87
C ASN A 46 -4.88 29.42 8.29
N ARG A 47 -5.33 28.71 7.24
CA ARG A 47 -6.65 28.92 6.63
C ARG A 47 -7.78 28.49 7.56
N VAL A 48 -7.68 27.30 8.15
CA VAL A 48 -8.73 26.71 9.00
C VAL A 48 -8.72 27.31 10.41
N TYR A 49 -7.53 27.65 10.93
CA TYR A 49 -7.33 28.18 12.28
C TYR A 49 -6.52 29.48 12.25
N PRO A 50 -7.12 30.63 11.91
CA PRO A 50 -6.42 31.92 11.88
C PRO A 50 -5.96 32.41 13.26
N SER A 51 -6.38 31.76 14.34
CA SER A 51 -5.96 32.05 15.71
C SER A 51 -5.70 30.75 16.48
N PRO A 52 -4.87 30.79 17.55
CA PRO A 52 -4.62 29.62 18.40
C PRO A 52 -5.91 29.05 18.98
N SER A 53 -6.02 27.72 18.98
CA SER A 53 -7.13 26.99 19.61
C SER A 53 -6.70 25.56 19.92
N ALA A 54 -7.43 24.89 20.81
CA ALA A 54 -7.18 23.47 21.10
C ALA A 54 -7.28 22.59 19.83
N ASN A 55 -8.23 22.90 18.94
CA ASN A 55 -8.39 22.19 17.68
C ASN A 55 -7.22 22.43 16.72
N ARG A 56 -6.65 23.65 16.69
CA ARG A 56 -5.42 23.93 15.95
C ARG A 56 -4.26 23.09 16.46
N THR A 57 -4.06 23.05 17.78
CA THR A 57 -3.01 22.23 18.40
C THR A 57 -3.19 20.74 18.11
N LEU A 58 -4.44 20.25 18.04
CA LEU A 58 -4.72 18.88 17.62
C LEU A 58 -4.39 18.65 16.14
N ALA A 59 -4.83 19.55 15.25
CA ALA A 59 -4.52 19.50 13.82
C ALA A 59 -3.00 19.51 13.56
N GLU A 60 -2.24 20.33 14.28
CA GLU A 60 -0.77 20.37 14.23
C GLU A 60 -0.14 19.01 14.56
N LYS A 61 -0.72 18.25 15.49
CA LYS A 61 -0.24 16.92 15.89
C LYS A 61 -0.76 15.77 15.02
N MET A 62 -1.90 15.94 14.35
CA MET A 62 -2.65 14.86 13.70
C MET A 62 -2.59 14.91 12.17
N TRP A 63 -2.52 16.08 11.55
CA TRP A 63 -2.49 16.20 10.09
C TRP A 63 -1.14 15.81 9.49
N ASN A 64 -1.17 15.19 8.29
CA ASN A 64 0.00 14.61 7.60
C ASN A 64 0.77 13.59 8.45
N THR A 65 0.07 12.74 9.21
CA THR A 65 0.74 11.74 10.08
C THR A 65 0.69 10.32 9.55
N CYS A 66 0.03 10.10 8.40
CA CYS A 66 -0.06 8.81 7.76
C CYS A 66 1.31 8.13 7.59
N GLN A 67 1.34 6.82 7.86
CA GLN A 67 2.49 5.93 7.72
C GLN A 67 2.21 4.89 6.63
N ALA A 68 3.16 4.44 5.81
CA ALA A 68 4.53 4.92 5.65
C ALA A 68 4.66 5.70 4.33
N HIS A 69 3.85 6.76 4.20
CA HIS A 69 3.67 7.50 2.96
C HIS A 69 4.40 8.84 2.94
N SER A 70 5.36 9.05 3.84
CA SER A 70 6.33 10.14 3.76
C SER A 70 7.76 9.60 3.88
N SER A 71 8.69 10.37 3.35
CA SER A 71 10.11 10.07 3.43
C SER A 71 10.60 9.97 4.88
N GLY A 72 11.48 9.00 5.13
CA GLY A 72 12.05 8.73 6.46
C GLY A 72 11.14 7.94 7.40
N GLN A 73 9.89 7.65 7.03
CA GLN A 73 9.00 6.83 7.82
C GLN A 73 9.37 5.34 7.76
N ARG A 74 9.02 4.61 8.82
CA ARG A 74 9.20 3.15 8.84
C ARG A 74 8.02 2.46 8.19
N GLU A 75 8.31 1.66 7.16
CA GLU A 75 7.33 0.84 6.44
C GLU A 75 6.50 -0.07 7.35
N ASP A 76 7.09 -0.55 8.44
CA ASP A 76 6.41 -1.45 9.38
C ASP A 76 5.29 -0.77 10.19
N PHE A 77 5.17 0.56 10.19
CA PHE A 77 4.06 1.29 10.78
C PHE A 77 2.83 1.46 9.89
N PHE A 78 2.88 1.06 8.61
CA PHE A 78 1.74 1.17 7.69
C PHE A 78 0.46 0.55 8.27
N LEU A 79 0.50 -0.74 8.65
CA LEU A 79 -0.69 -1.44 9.16
C LEU A 79 -1.20 -0.91 10.52
N PRO A 80 -0.37 -0.76 11.59
CA PRO A 80 -0.87 -0.31 12.88
C PRO A 80 -1.38 1.13 12.83
N TRP A 81 -0.76 2.03 12.05
CA TRP A 81 -1.24 3.40 11.91
C TRP A 81 -2.64 3.43 11.29
N HIS A 82 -2.85 2.71 10.18
CA HIS A 82 -4.16 2.64 9.54
C HIS A 82 -5.22 1.96 10.41
N ARG A 83 -4.87 0.92 11.19
CA ARG A 83 -5.79 0.34 12.18
C ARG A 83 -6.23 1.37 13.22
N MET A 84 -5.29 2.09 13.83
CA MET A 84 -5.62 3.13 14.81
C MET A 84 -6.50 4.21 14.15
N PHE A 85 -6.18 4.61 12.93
CA PHE A 85 -6.93 5.61 12.19
C PHE A 85 -8.39 5.19 11.95
N ILE A 86 -8.63 3.98 11.43
CA ILE A 86 -10.00 3.49 11.21
C ILE A 86 -10.74 3.21 12.52
N THR A 87 -10.06 2.82 13.62
CA THR A 87 -10.69 2.64 14.93
C THR A 87 -11.29 3.96 15.43
N TYR A 88 -10.49 5.03 15.50
CA TYR A 88 -11.01 6.31 16.00
C TYR A 88 -12.03 6.94 15.05
N PHE A 89 -11.86 6.75 13.74
CA PHE A 89 -12.85 7.20 12.77
C PHE A 89 -14.18 6.45 12.92
N GLU A 90 -14.16 5.13 13.16
CA GLU A 90 -15.36 4.35 13.46
C GLU A 90 -16.07 4.88 14.72
N ASP A 91 -15.33 5.19 15.78
CA ASP A 91 -15.91 5.78 16.99
C ASP A 91 -16.51 7.18 16.75
N ILE A 92 -15.89 7.99 15.90
CA ILE A 92 -16.44 9.27 15.46
C ILE A 92 -17.74 9.05 14.68
N ILE A 93 -17.81 8.04 13.79
CA ILE A 93 -19.05 7.71 13.09
C ILE A 93 -20.14 7.29 14.08
N ARG A 94 -19.83 6.49 15.11
CA ARG A 94 -20.78 6.14 16.19
C ARG A 94 -21.33 7.40 16.86
N GLN A 95 -20.47 8.35 17.20
CA GLN A 95 -20.88 9.62 17.80
C GLN A 95 -21.75 10.47 16.88
N VAL A 96 -21.32 10.69 15.63
CA VAL A 96 -22.02 11.56 14.67
C VAL A 96 -23.37 10.96 14.24
N SER A 97 -23.43 9.64 14.11
CA SER A 97 -24.66 8.94 13.75
C SER A 97 -25.61 8.74 14.93
N GLY A 98 -25.11 8.73 16.17
CA GLY A 98 -25.86 8.28 17.35
C GLY A 98 -26.05 6.76 17.41
N ARG A 99 -25.31 5.99 16.60
CA ARG A 99 -25.41 4.53 16.50
C ARG A 99 -24.19 3.87 17.13
N HIS A 100 -24.28 3.58 18.42
CA HIS A 100 -23.19 2.94 19.17
C HIS A 100 -22.86 1.52 18.70
N ASP A 101 -23.83 0.84 18.07
CA ASP A 101 -23.68 -0.48 17.46
C ASP A 101 -23.07 -0.44 16.04
N PHE A 102 -22.75 0.76 15.53
CA PHE A 102 -22.14 0.89 14.21
C PHE A 102 -20.74 0.27 14.18
N THR A 103 -20.42 -0.34 13.04
CA THR A 103 -19.10 -0.79 12.62
C THR A 103 -18.91 -0.46 11.15
N LEU A 104 -17.69 -0.10 10.75
CA LEU A 104 -17.33 0.12 9.37
C LEU A 104 -17.38 -1.22 8.60
N PRO A 105 -18.03 -1.28 7.44
CA PRO A 105 -17.91 -2.44 6.57
C PRO A 105 -16.53 -2.48 5.91
N TYR A 106 -16.16 -3.63 5.38
CA TYR A 106 -15.03 -3.79 4.46
C TYR A 106 -15.53 -4.10 3.05
N TRP A 107 -14.78 -3.67 2.03
CA TRP A 107 -15.03 -4.06 0.64
C TRP A 107 -14.13 -5.23 0.27
N ASP A 108 -14.69 -6.42 0.07
CA ASP A 108 -13.90 -7.64 -0.16
C ASP A 108 -13.46 -7.82 -1.63
N TYR A 109 -12.76 -6.84 -2.19
CA TYR A 109 -12.19 -6.93 -3.55
C TYR A 109 -11.12 -8.02 -3.72
N THR A 110 -10.79 -8.77 -2.66
CA THR A 110 -9.94 -9.97 -2.74
C THR A 110 -10.70 -11.17 -3.30
N ASP A 111 -12.03 -11.15 -3.20
CA ASP A 111 -12.93 -11.98 -3.97
C ASP A 111 -13.12 -11.36 -5.38
N PRO A 112 -12.71 -12.03 -6.46
CA PRO A 112 -12.85 -11.54 -7.82
C PRO A 112 -14.29 -11.15 -8.20
N SER A 113 -15.30 -11.76 -7.57
CA SER A 113 -16.71 -11.44 -7.82
C SER A 113 -17.13 -10.08 -7.23
N GLN A 114 -16.34 -9.53 -6.31
CA GLN A 114 -16.62 -8.29 -5.60
C GLN A 114 -15.72 -7.13 -6.06
N GLN A 115 -15.14 -7.19 -7.26
CA GLN A 115 -14.24 -6.14 -7.77
C GLN A 115 -14.96 -5.00 -8.51
N VAL A 116 -16.28 -4.89 -8.38
CA VAL A 116 -17.05 -3.72 -8.82
C VAL A 116 -17.30 -2.84 -7.60
N LEU A 117 -17.00 -1.54 -7.72
CA LEU A 117 -17.31 -0.58 -6.67
C LEU A 117 -18.81 -0.64 -6.33
N PRO A 118 -19.21 -0.77 -5.04
CA PRO A 118 -20.62 -0.93 -4.67
C PRO A 118 -21.47 0.23 -5.19
N ILE A 119 -22.72 -0.08 -5.57
CA ILE A 119 -23.61 0.87 -6.26
C ILE A 119 -23.89 2.10 -5.41
N GLU A 120 -23.89 1.97 -4.08
CA GLU A 120 -24.08 3.04 -3.10
C GLU A 120 -23.00 4.12 -3.21
N PHE A 121 -21.80 3.80 -3.70
CA PHE A 121 -20.75 4.79 -3.91
C PHE A 121 -20.87 5.48 -5.28
N ARG A 122 -21.73 5.01 -6.18
CA ARG A 122 -21.76 5.41 -7.60
C ARG A 122 -22.95 6.29 -7.98
N ARG A 123 -23.71 6.79 -7.00
CA ARG A 123 -24.96 7.53 -7.23
C ARG A 123 -24.80 9.04 -6.93
N PRO A 124 -24.37 9.85 -7.92
CA PRO A 124 -24.31 11.30 -7.73
C PRO A 124 -25.71 11.86 -7.51
N GLY A 125 -25.87 12.77 -6.55
CA GLY A 125 -27.13 13.46 -6.27
C GLY A 125 -28.22 12.61 -5.60
N ASP A 126 -27.98 11.33 -5.33
CA ASP A 126 -28.94 10.49 -4.59
C ASP A 126 -29.09 11.01 -3.15
N PRO A 127 -30.33 11.15 -2.64
CA PRO A 127 -30.59 11.76 -1.35
C PRO A 127 -30.05 10.97 -0.16
N VAL A 128 -29.78 9.67 -0.32
CA VAL A 128 -29.17 8.81 0.70
C VAL A 128 -27.68 8.64 0.42
N TRP A 129 -27.34 8.31 -0.83
CA TRP A 129 -26.02 7.82 -1.23
C TRP A 129 -25.08 8.88 -1.79
N GLY A 130 -25.59 10.05 -2.17
CA GLY A 130 -24.80 11.17 -2.69
C GLY A 130 -23.56 11.54 -1.86
N PRO A 131 -23.58 11.54 -0.52
CA PRO A 131 -22.39 11.79 0.30
C PRO A 131 -21.23 10.83 0.06
N LEU A 132 -21.52 9.60 -0.38
CA LEU A 132 -20.53 8.56 -0.68
C LEU A 132 -19.91 8.69 -2.07
N TYR A 133 -20.49 9.51 -2.95
CA TYR A 133 -20.02 9.67 -4.32
C TYR A 133 -18.81 10.61 -4.41
N ARG A 134 -17.87 10.29 -5.31
CA ARG A 134 -16.79 11.20 -5.72
C ARG A 134 -16.61 11.17 -7.23
N GLU A 135 -16.53 12.36 -7.83
CA GLU A 135 -16.21 12.53 -9.25
C GLU A 135 -14.74 12.25 -9.56
N THR A 136 -13.86 12.33 -8.56
CA THR A 136 -12.41 12.11 -8.70
C THR A 136 -12.00 10.63 -8.79
N ARG A 137 -12.98 9.75 -9.01
CA ARG A 137 -12.74 8.34 -9.39
C ARG A 137 -12.64 8.21 -10.90
N TRP A 138 -12.15 7.07 -11.39
CA TRP A 138 -12.19 6.82 -12.82
C TRP A 138 -13.63 6.75 -13.33
N PRO A 139 -13.93 7.28 -14.54
CA PRO A 139 -15.26 7.18 -15.13
C PRO A 139 -15.77 5.75 -15.23
N GLY A 140 -14.89 4.79 -15.56
CA GLY A 140 -15.23 3.36 -15.58
C GLY A 140 -15.64 2.82 -14.20
N THR A 141 -14.92 3.22 -13.15
CA THR A 141 -15.22 2.84 -11.76
C THR A 141 -16.58 3.40 -11.33
N ASN A 142 -16.87 4.67 -11.62
CA ASN A 142 -18.19 5.26 -11.35
C ASN A 142 -19.31 4.65 -12.21
N ALA A 143 -19.00 4.19 -13.43
CA ALA A 143 -19.93 3.45 -14.27
C ALA A 143 -20.16 1.99 -13.81
N GLY A 144 -19.43 1.49 -12.81
CA GLY A 144 -19.56 0.13 -12.30
C GLY A 144 -18.80 -0.92 -13.12
N LYS A 145 -17.77 -0.51 -13.86
CA LYS A 145 -16.81 -1.47 -14.43
C LYS A 145 -16.00 -2.11 -13.30
N ASN A 146 -15.54 -3.33 -13.56
CA ASN A 146 -14.63 -4.00 -12.65
C ASN A 146 -13.32 -3.19 -12.56
N VAL A 147 -12.88 -2.89 -11.34
CA VAL A 147 -11.71 -2.01 -11.11
C VAL A 147 -10.39 -2.63 -11.60
N THR A 148 -10.35 -3.96 -11.73
CA THR A 148 -9.16 -4.70 -12.19
C THR A 148 -9.15 -4.92 -13.71
N GLU A 149 -10.26 -4.64 -14.40
CA GLU A 149 -10.41 -4.87 -15.83
C GLU A 149 -9.37 -4.04 -16.60
N GLY A 150 -8.40 -4.72 -17.21
CA GLY A 150 -7.31 -4.05 -17.90
C GLY A 150 -6.23 -3.42 -17.00
N ARG A 151 -6.24 -3.64 -15.66
CA ARG A 151 -5.34 -2.95 -14.70
C ARG A 151 -4.58 -3.86 -13.71
N SER A 152 -4.90 -3.87 -12.41
CA SER A 152 -4.18 -4.71 -11.45
C SER A 152 -4.79 -6.12 -11.35
N LYS A 153 -4.03 -7.07 -10.81
CA LYS A 153 -4.52 -8.31 -10.21
C LYS A 153 -4.39 -8.08 -8.71
N LEU A 154 -5.51 -7.90 -8.03
CA LEU A 154 -5.57 -7.74 -6.58
C LEU A 154 -5.41 -9.13 -5.96
N THR A 155 -4.19 -9.51 -5.61
CA THR A 155 -3.88 -10.84 -5.07
C THR A 155 -3.57 -10.76 -3.58
N LEU A 156 -3.59 -11.92 -2.91
CA LEU A 156 -3.14 -12.07 -1.52
C LEU A 156 -1.68 -12.53 -1.44
N ASP A 157 -0.87 -12.29 -2.48
CA ASP A 157 0.53 -12.72 -2.50
C ASP A 157 1.36 -12.07 -1.39
N CYS A 158 0.95 -10.91 -0.86
CA CYS A 158 1.55 -10.33 0.35
C CYS A 158 1.55 -11.32 1.53
N MET A 159 0.51 -12.16 1.67
CA MET A 159 0.39 -13.16 2.72
C MET A 159 1.32 -14.37 2.52
N LYS A 160 2.09 -14.44 1.42
CA LYS A 160 3.14 -15.45 1.24
C LYS A 160 4.34 -15.22 2.14
N SER A 161 4.63 -13.96 2.47
CA SER A 161 5.63 -13.60 3.47
C SER A 161 5.23 -14.16 4.84
N ASN A 162 6.20 -14.77 5.52
CA ASN A 162 6.05 -15.34 6.87
C ASN A 162 6.55 -14.42 7.97
N LEU A 163 7.17 -13.29 7.61
CA LEU A 163 7.64 -12.26 8.53
C LEU A 163 6.88 -10.97 8.26
N TYR A 164 6.59 -10.24 9.33
CA TYR A 164 5.89 -8.96 9.24
C TYR A 164 6.75 -7.91 8.53
N SER A 165 7.97 -7.72 9.02
CA SER A 165 8.99 -6.85 8.44
C SER A 165 9.96 -7.66 7.57
N GLY A 166 10.56 -7.00 6.59
CA GLY A 166 11.46 -7.62 5.64
C GLY A 166 12.73 -8.21 6.27
N SER A 167 13.18 -9.34 5.72
CA SER A 167 14.49 -9.93 6.01
C SER A 167 14.93 -10.82 4.86
N ALA A 168 16.25 -11.00 4.69
CA ALA A 168 16.83 -11.96 3.73
C ALA A 168 16.23 -11.89 2.30
N GLY A 169 16.10 -10.68 1.74
CA GLY A 169 15.58 -10.46 0.39
C GLY A 169 14.05 -10.30 0.31
N ASP A 170 13.30 -10.77 1.31
CA ASP A 170 11.87 -10.46 1.44
C ASP A 170 11.67 -9.03 2.00
N ALA A 171 10.76 -8.25 1.43
CA ALA A 171 10.34 -6.97 1.99
C ALA A 171 9.36 -7.14 3.16
N GLY A 172 8.76 -8.33 3.29
CA GLY A 172 7.88 -8.70 4.40
C GLY A 172 6.41 -8.41 4.13
N PHE A 173 5.56 -9.00 4.96
CA PHE A 173 4.10 -8.95 4.82
C PHE A 173 3.57 -7.50 4.80
N CYS A 174 4.08 -6.61 5.66
CA CYS A 174 3.60 -5.23 5.77
C CYS A 174 3.85 -4.44 4.46
N ALA A 175 5.10 -4.42 4.00
CA ALA A 175 5.50 -3.72 2.78
C ALA A 175 4.84 -4.30 1.52
N ASN A 176 4.73 -5.63 1.44
CA ASN A 176 4.07 -6.28 0.32
C ASN A 176 2.57 -5.99 0.30
N THR A 177 1.92 -5.86 1.47
CA THR A 177 0.50 -5.48 1.57
C THR A 177 0.27 -4.04 1.12
N ASP A 178 1.14 -3.10 1.54
CA ASP A 178 1.10 -1.70 1.11
C ASP A 178 1.21 -1.60 -0.43
N MET A 179 2.08 -2.39 -1.04
CA MET A 179 2.19 -2.47 -2.50
C MET A 179 0.93 -3.09 -3.16
N ASN A 180 0.60 -4.33 -2.84
CA ASN A 180 -0.57 -5.04 -3.39
C ASN A 180 -1.20 -5.92 -2.29
N PRO A 181 -2.48 -5.72 -1.95
CA PRO A 181 -3.51 -5.04 -2.76
C PRO A 181 -3.76 -3.56 -2.48
N HIS A 182 -3.15 -2.95 -1.47
CA HIS A 182 -3.44 -1.57 -1.06
C HIS A 182 -3.19 -0.54 -2.18
N GLY A 183 -1.93 -0.32 -2.56
CA GLY A 183 -1.58 0.70 -3.57
C GLY A 183 -2.21 0.43 -4.93
N ALA A 184 -2.37 -0.85 -5.29
CA ALA A 184 -3.04 -1.27 -6.52
C ALA A 184 -4.51 -0.81 -6.55
N LEU A 185 -5.27 -1.02 -5.47
CA LEU A 185 -6.67 -0.58 -5.42
C LEU A 185 -6.78 0.94 -5.45
N HIS A 186 -5.91 1.66 -4.75
CA HIS A 186 -5.86 3.12 -4.79
C HIS A 186 -5.76 3.63 -6.24
N VAL A 187 -4.82 3.10 -7.02
CA VAL A 187 -4.61 3.46 -8.43
C VAL A 187 -5.78 3.02 -9.33
N ASP A 188 -6.40 1.89 -9.03
CA ASP A 188 -7.52 1.35 -9.81
C ASP A 188 -8.85 2.06 -9.58
N VAL A 189 -9.01 2.75 -8.44
CA VAL A 189 -10.23 3.48 -8.09
C VAL A 189 -10.16 4.96 -8.49
N GLY A 190 -9.05 5.64 -8.19
CA GLY A 190 -8.95 7.10 -8.21
C GLY A 190 -8.11 7.71 -9.32
N ASN A 191 -8.34 8.98 -9.62
CA ASN A 191 -7.48 9.76 -10.52
C ASN A 191 -6.42 10.58 -9.73
N SER A 192 -5.77 11.53 -10.39
CA SER A 192 -4.72 12.41 -9.81
C SER A 192 -5.20 13.36 -8.69
N GLN A 193 -6.49 13.42 -8.39
CA GLN A 193 -7.09 14.20 -7.29
C GLN A 193 -8.04 13.33 -6.45
N GLY A 194 -7.90 12.01 -6.51
CA GLY A 194 -8.74 11.06 -5.77
C GLY A 194 -7.92 9.92 -5.15
N MET A 195 -8.53 8.73 -5.06
CA MET A 195 -7.94 7.54 -4.42
C MET A 195 -6.51 7.20 -4.87
N ALA A 196 -6.06 7.55 -6.09
CA ALA A 196 -4.72 7.21 -6.56
C ALA A 196 -3.61 8.11 -5.99
N GLN A 197 -3.94 9.13 -5.20
CA GLN A 197 -2.97 10.06 -4.64
C GLN A 197 -3.14 10.20 -3.13
N VAL A 198 -2.05 9.97 -2.41
CA VAL A 198 -2.00 10.04 -0.94
C VAL A 198 -2.64 11.31 -0.36
N PRO A 199 -2.35 12.53 -0.88
CA PRO A 199 -2.95 13.77 -0.39
C PRO A 199 -4.46 13.89 -0.56
N TRP A 200 -5.06 13.04 -1.39
CA TRP A 200 -6.45 13.13 -1.82
C TRP A 200 -7.31 11.92 -1.42
N ALA A 201 -6.67 10.79 -1.12
CA ALA A 201 -7.34 9.51 -1.00
C ALA A 201 -8.40 9.48 0.10
N ALA A 202 -8.08 9.95 1.31
CA ALA A 202 -9.01 9.91 2.44
C ALA A 202 -10.21 10.88 2.32
N ASN A 203 -10.24 11.74 1.31
CA ASN A 203 -11.44 12.50 0.98
C ASN A 203 -12.55 11.62 0.39
N ASP A 204 -12.21 10.45 -0.16
CA ASP A 204 -13.17 9.52 -0.75
C ASP A 204 -13.73 8.57 0.32
N PRO A 205 -15.06 8.49 0.52
CA PRO A 205 -15.64 7.60 1.53
C PRO A 205 -15.33 6.12 1.32
N ILE A 206 -14.96 5.68 0.11
CA ILE A 206 -14.50 4.30 -0.09
C ILE A 206 -13.13 4.01 0.53
N PHE A 207 -12.31 5.04 0.80
CA PHE A 207 -11.01 4.91 1.46
C PHE A 207 -11.11 4.13 2.76
N TRP A 208 -12.04 4.52 3.62
CA TRP A 208 -12.19 3.94 4.95
C TRP A 208 -12.55 2.46 4.90
N ILE A 209 -13.47 2.11 4.00
CA ILE A 209 -13.93 0.74 3.77
C ILE A 209 -12.86 -0.12 3.08
N HIS A 210 -12.05 0.49 2.21
CA HIS A 210 -10.85 -0.14 1.66
C HIS A 210 -9.87 -0.50 2.79
N HIS A 211 -9.55 0.45 3.68
CA HIS A 211 -8.63 0.22 4.78
C HIS A 211 -9.16 -0.76 5.83
N CYS A 212 -10.47 -0.90 6.00
CA CYS A 212 -11.05 -2.01 6.77
C CYS A 212 -10.72 -3.38 6.14
N ASN A 213 -10.68 -3.50 4.79
CA ASN A 213 -10.26 -4.75 4.16
C ASN A 213 -8.76 -4.98 4.27
N ILE A 214 -7.93 -3.94 4.20
CA ILE A 214 -6.49 -4.03 4.48
C ILE A 214 -6.24 -4.52 5.91
N ASP A 215 -6.97 -3.96 6.88
CA ASP A 215 -6.88 -4.38 8.27
C ASP A 215 -7.35 -5.83 8.48
N ARG A 216 -8.42 -6.25 7.79
CA ARG A 216 -8.89 -7.64 7.74
C ARG A 216 -7.83 -8.60 7.19
N ILE A 217 -7.07 -8.22 6.16
CA ILE A 217 -5.97 -9.02 5.62
C ILE A 217 -4.87 -9.21 6.69
N TRP A 218 -4.51 -8.15 7.42
CA TRP A 218 -3.55 -8.26 8.53
C TRP A 218 -4.08 -9.14 9.67
N ALA A 219 -5.34 -8.96 10.07
CA ALA A 219 -5.97 -9.80 11.08
C ALA A 219 -5.97 -11.28 10.67
N SER A 220 -6.25 -11.55 9.39
CA SER A 220 -6.20 -12.89 8.80
C SER A 220 -4.79 -13.49 8.85
N TRP A 221 -3.75 -12.71 8.54
CA TRP A 221 -2.36 -13.15 8.61
C TRP A 221 -1.93 -13.47 10.06
N ASN A 222 -2.36 -12.67 11.03
CA ASN A 222 -2.12 -12.94 12.46
C ASN A 222 -2.84 -14.23 12.92
N LEU A 223 -4.10 -14.43 12.52
CA LEU A 223 -4.86 -15.65 12.84
C LEU A 223 -4.22 -16.91 12.25
N ALA A 224 -3.61 -16.80 11.06
CA ALA A 224 -2.89 -17.90 10.43
C ALA A 224 -1.57 -18.27 11.16
N GLY A 225 -1.13 -17.47 12.14
CA GLY A 225 0.09 -17.70 12.92
C GLY A 225 1.16 -16.63 12.77
N GLY A 226 0.92 -15.61 11.92
CA GLY A 226 1.81 -14.48 11.76
C GLY A 226 2.04 -13.72 13.07
N LYS A 227 3.25 -13.17 13.24
CA LYS A 227 3.66 -12.46 14.45
C LYS A 227 4.13 -11.06 14.10
N ASN A 228 3.57 -10.08 14.81
CA ASN A 228 3.97 -8.68 14.71
C ASN A 228 5.36 -8.46 15.34
N PRO A 229 6.06 -7.38 14.98
CA PRO A 229 7.31 -7.00 15.64
C PRO A 229 7.09 -6.80 17.14
N ALA A 230 8.11 -7.17 17.92
CA ALA A 230 8.07 -7.15 19.39
C ALA A 230 9.20 -6.30 19.99
N ASP A 231 9.95 -5.57 19.17
CA ASP A 231 10.96 -4.64 19.64
C ASP A 231 10.33 -3.39 20.25
N ALA A 232 11.01 -2.81 21.25
CA ALA A 232 10.51 -1.64 21.97
C ALA A 232 10.25 -0.42 21.06
N PRO A 233 11.11 -0.08 20.06
CA PRO A 233 10.82 1.01 19.11
C PRO A 233 9.50 0.83 18.36
N PHE A 234 9.20 -0.39 17.89
CA PHE A 234 7.91 -0.66 17.25
C PHE A 234 6.74 -0.55 18.24
N LEU A 235 6.84 -1.26 19.38
CA LEU A 235 5.73 -1.39 20.34
C LEU A 235 5.34 -0.07 21.01
N ASN A 236 6.33 0.79 21.30
CA ASN A 236 6.12 2.03 22.04
C ASN A 236 5.89 3.25 21.13
N GLN A 237 5.87 3.08 19.80
CA GLN A 237 5.52 4.16 18.91
C GLN A 237 4.11 4.69 19.21
N GLN A 238 3.99 6.02 19.24
CA GLN A 238 2.75 6.73 19.52
C GLN A 238 2.32 7.61 18.36
N PHE A 239 1.01 7.74 18.18
CA PHE A 239 0.39 8.66 17.24
C PHE A 239 -0.79 9.37 17.92
N VAL A 240 -1.16 10.54 17.41
CA VAL A 240 -2.25 11.34 17.97
C VAL A 240 -3.46 11.29 17.03
N PHE A 241 -4.63 11.00 17.59
CA PHE A 241 -5.91 11.00 16.90
C PHE A 241 -6.95 11.83 17.66
N ALA A 242 -8.06 12.13 17.00
CA ALA A 242 -9.22 12.76 17.62
C ALA A 242 -10.09 11.68 18.27
N SER A 243 -10.52 11.93 19.51
CA SER A 243 -11.57 11.14 20.16
C SER A 243 -12.94 11.45 19.53
N PRO A 244 -13.97 10.65 19.86
CA PRO A 244 -15.35 10.95 19.49
C PRO A 244 -15.86 12.27 20.06
N THR A 245 -15.24 12.82 21.11
CA THR A 245 -15.61 14.13 21.67
C THR A 245 -14.78 15.28 21.10
N GLY A 246 -13.89 14.99 20.15
CA GLY A 246 -13.03 15.97 19.49
C GLY A 246 -11.79 16.37 20.29
N THR A 247 -11.42 15.59 21.31
CA THR A 247 -10.20 15.81 22.10
C THR A 247 -9.02 14.97 21.58
N ALA A 248 -7.80 15.35 21.91
CA ALA A 248 -6.61 14.60 21.54
C ALA A 248 -6.53 13.26 22.30
N VAL A 249 -6.23 12.17 21.59
CA VAL A 249 -5.92 10.86 22.17
C VAL A 249 -4.58 10.38 21.64
N VAL A 250 -3.74 9.88 22.55
CA VAL A 250 -2.46 9.25 22.20
C VAL A 250 -2.67 7.74 22.06
N ALA A 251 -2.53 7.24 20.84
CA ALA A 251 -2.62 5.82 20.53
C ALA A 251 -1.22 5.21 20.46
N THR A 252 -1.00 4.13 21.22
CA THR A 252 0.30 3.43 21.25
C THR A 252 0.18 2.10 20.51
N VAL A 253 1.10 1.82 19.57
CA VAL A 253 1.05 0.65 18.66
C VAL A 253 0.75 -0.67 19.38
N LYS A 254 1.42 -0.96 20.50
CA LYS A 254 1.23 -2.21 21.26
C LYS A 254 -0.22 -2.49 21.66
N ASN A 255 -1.06 -1.46 21.81
CA ASN A 255 -2.45 -1.60 22.22
C ASN A 255 -3.39 -2.00 21.06
N PHE A 256 -2.90 -2.03 19.81
CA PHE A 256 -3.69 -2.28 18.60
C PHE A 256 -3.22 -3.51 17.80
N LEU A 257 -2.31 -4.32 18.36
CA LEU A 257 -1.71 -5.46 17.63
C LEU A 257 -2.59 -6.72 17.60
N SER A 258 -3.56 -6.84 18.51
CA SER A 258 -4.47 -7.97 18.59
C SER A 258 -5.92 -7.53 18.46
N LEU A 259 -6.73 -8.34 17.78
CA LEU A 259 -8.17 -8.17 17.66
C LEU A 259 -8.88 -9.42 18.21
N PRO A 260 -10.12 -9.30 18.70
CA PRO A 260 -11.01 -10.44 18.90
C PRO A 260 -11.14 -11.29 17.62
N ARG A 261 -11.40 -12.60 17.78
CA ARG A 261 -11.54 -13.54 16.64
C ARG A 261 -12.76 -13.26 15.77
N ASP A 262 -13.72 -12.50 16.28
CA ASP A 262 -14.97 -12.11 15.66
C ASP A 262 -14.98 -10.64 15.21
N ALA A 263 -13.81 -9.97 15.23
CA ALA A 263 -13.69 -8.58 14.78
C ALA A 263 -14.10 -8.38 13.31
N TYR A 264 -13.98 -9.43 12.49
CA TYR A 264 -14.48 -9.46 11.11
C TYR A 264 -15.44 -10.61 10.89
N SER A 265 -16.45 -10.39 10.05
CA SER A 265 -17.43 -11.42 9.67
C SER A 265 -16.82 -12.58 8.88
N SER A 266 -15.67 -12.38 8.24
CA SER A 266 -14.91 -13.42 7.55
C SER A 266 -13.43 -13.06 7.53
N TYR A 267 -12.57 -14.06 7.34
CA TYR A 267 -11.13 -13.91 7.21
C TYR A 267 -10.62 -14.62 5.95
N VAL A 268 -9.53 -14.12 5.39
CA VAL A 268 -8.92 -14.69 4.17
C VAL A 268 -7.84 -15.72 4.50
N SER A 269 -7.68 -16.71 3.63
CA SER A 269 -6.64 -17.72 3.78
C SER A 269 -5.35 -17.29 3.10
N ARG A 270 -4.21 -17.72 3.65
CA ARG A 270 -2.92 -17.56 2.99
C ARG A 270 -2.90 -18.36 1.67
N PRO A 271 -2.41 -17.79 0.55
CA PRO A 271 -2.42 -18.48 -0.73
C PRO A 271 -1.47 -19.68 -0.76
N PRO A 272 -1.66 -20.63 -1.70
CA PRO A 272 -0.69 -21.72 -1.92
C PRO A 272 0.72 -21.20 -2.19
N GLY A 273 1.72 -21.94 -1.70
CA GLY A 273 3.13 -21.53 -1.77
C GLY A 273 3.55 -20.48 -0.73
N SER A 274 2.68 -20.14 0.22
CA SER A 274 3.02 -19.33 1.38
C SER A 274 4.13 -19.96 2.22
N LEU A 275 5.09 -19.14 2.65
CA LEU A 275 6.19 -19.59 3.48
C LEU A 275 5.69 -20.02 4.87
N PRO A 276 6.22 -21.11 5.45
CA PRO A 276 5.83 -21.53 6.78
C PRO A 276 6.21 -20.47 7.83
N PHE A 277 5.36 -20.28 8.83
CA PHE A 277 5.70 -19.41 9.96
C PHE A 277 6.84 -20.02 10.79
N PRO A 278 7.78 -19.21 11.28
CA PRO A 278 8.88 -19.71 12.10
C PRO A 278 8.35 -20.27 13.44
N LEU A 279 8.77 -21.49 13.81
CA LEU A 279 8.35 -22.16 15.05
C LEU A 279 8.86 -21.46 16.32
N LYS A 280 9.94 -20.68 16.22
CA LYS A 280 10.46 -19.78 17.26
C LYS A 280 10.88 -18.49 16.58
N LEU A 281 10.33 -17.33 16.98
CA LEU A 281 11.02 -16.08 16.73
C LEU A 281 12.25 -16.12 17.63
N ALA A 282 13.43 -16.40 17.06
CA ALA A 282 14.65 -16.04 17.76
C ALA A 282 14.52 -14.53 18.08
N PRO A 283 14.77 -14.08 19.33
CA PRO A 283 14.87 -12.66 19.59
C PRO A 283 15.85 -12.11 18.55
N LEU A 284 15.45 -11.07 17.81
CA LEU A 284 16.25 -10.40 16.78
C LEU A 284 17.49 -9.76 17.43
N LYS A 285 18.41 -10.60 17.93
CA LYS A 285 19.79 -10.27 18.23
C LYS A 285 20.56 -10.83 17.05
N ALA A 286 20.82 -9.96 16.08
CA ALA A 286 21.32 -10.26 14.73
C ALA A 286 20.26 -10.86 13.79
N PRO A 287 20.26 -10.49 12.49
CA PRO A 287 19.43 -11.17 11.51
C PRO A 287 19.77 -12.65 11.59
N LEU A 288 18.76 -13.53 11.62
CA LEU A 288 18.97 -14.93 11.28
C LEU A 288 19.84 -14.90 10.03
N ALA A 289 21.07 -15.39 10.14
CA ALA A 289 21.99 -15.50 9.02
C ALA A 289 21.51 -16.63 8.10
N MET A 290 20.26 -16.53 7.61
CA MET A 290 19.92 -17.06 6.32
C MET A 290 20.85 -16.34 5.37
N LYS A 291 21.83 -17.10 4.86
CA LYS A 291 22.86 -16.63 3.95
C LYS A 291 22.13 -16.00 2.76
N LEU A 292 22.01 -14.68 2.75
CA LEU A 292 21.43 -13.94 1.66
C LEU A 292 22.45 -13.96 0.54
N GLU A 293 22.32 -14.93 -0.35
CA GLU A 293 23.10 -14.95 -1.57
C GLU A 293 22.36 -14.07 -2.58
N SER A 294 22.95 -12.94 -2.95
CA SER A 294 22.49 -12.19 -4.10
C SER A 294 22.81 -13.01 -5.35
N PHE A 295 21.77 -13.55 -5.99
CA PHE A 295 21.91 -14.43 -7.16
C PHE A 295 22.25 -13.66 -8.42
N ALA A 296 21.61 -12.49 -8.56
CA ALA A 296 21.85 -11.53 -9.61
C ALA A 296 21.32 -10.15 -9.18
N SER A 297 22.00 -9.08 -9.56
CA SER A 297 21.62 -7.71 -9.23
C SER A 297 21.79 -6.81 -10.44
N GLU A 298 21.03 -5.72 -10.47
CA GLU A 298 21.18 -4.74 -11.54
C GLU A 298 22.55 -4.03 -11.47
N ALA A 299 23.24 -3.97 -12.61
CA ALA A 299 24.59 -3.41 -12.69
C ALA A 299 24.60 -1.90 -12.97
N ALA A 300 23.57 -1.35 -13.62
CA ALA A 300 23.57 0.00 -14.20
C ALA A 300 22.97 1.11 -13.30
N GLY A 301 22.69 0.83 -12.02
CA GLY A 301 22.18 1.83 -11.08
C GLY A 301 20.68 2.07 -11.25
N VAL A 302 20.26 3.31 -11.51
CA VAL A 302 18.83 3.69 -11.53
C VAL A 302 18.15 3.23 -12.83
N VAL A 303 17.13 2.39 -12.71
CA VAL A 303 16.27 1.97 -13.83
C VAL A 303 15.15 3.00 -14.03
N ARG A 304 15.08 3.62 -15.20
CA ARG A 304 14.00 4.56 -15.57
C ARG A 304 12.87 3.82 -16.26
N LEU A 305 11.64 4.04 -15.79
CA LEU A 305 10.43 3.43 -16.33
C LEU A 305 9.61 4.47 -17.09
N GLY A 306 8.97 4.04 -18.17
CA GLY A 306 8.11 4.89 -18.99
C GLY A 306 7.08 4.05 -19.75
N ASN A 307 6.51 4.60 -20.81
CA ASN A 307 5.41 3.97 -21.55
C ASN A 307 5.85 2.80 -22.45
N ALA A 308 7.14 2.51 -22.55
CA ALA A 308 7.68 1.37 -23.27
C ALA A 308 8.15 0.29 -22.27
N PRO A 309 8.09 -1.00 -22.65
CA PRO A 309 8.69 -2.05 -21.83
C PRO A 309 10.18 -1.81 -21.59
N VAL A 310 10.61 -2.00 -20.34
CA VAL A 310 12.03 -1.90 -19.95
C VAL A 310 12.51 -3.29 -19.55
N THR A 311 13.66 -3.69 -20.09
CA THR A 311 14.32 -4.95 -19.73
C THR A 311 15.64 -4.63 -19.05
N VAL A 312 15.88 -5.26 -17.91
CA VAL A 312 17.02 -5.06 -17.03
C VAL A 312 17.79 -6.37 -16.97
N ASP A 313 19.08 -6.33 -17.33
CA ASP A 313 19.99 -7.47 -17.23
C ASP A 313 20.47 -7.62 -15.79
N LEU A 314 20.04 -8.68 -15.12
CA LEU A 314 20.51 -9.00 -13.78
C LEU A 314 21.86 -9.72 -13.90
N GLY A 315 22.94 -8.99 -13.67
CA GLY A 315 24.32 -9.51 -13.71
C GLY A 315 24.70 -10.25 -12.43
N ASP A 316 25.86 -10.91 -12.45
CA ASP A 316 26.46 -11.51 -11.26
C ASP A 316 26.61 -10.46 -10.15
N ALA A 317 26.12 -10.76 -8.94
CA ALA A 317 26.35 -9.93 -7.79
C ALA A 317 27.86 -9.67 -7.67
N LYS A 318 28.29 -8.40 -7.63
CA LYS A 318 29.70 -8.01 -7.67
C LYS A 318 30.52 -8.88 -6.69
N SER A 319 31.24 -9.85 -7.24
CA SER A 319 32.33 -10.51 -6.55
C SER A 319 33.43 -9.46 -6.37
N THR A 320 33.84 -9.19 -5.14
CA THR A 320 34.99 -8.33 -4.82
C THR A 320 36.32 -9.03 -5.12
N ALA A 321 36.32 -10.24 -5.71
CA ALA A 321 37.53 -10.98 -6.04
C ALA A 321 38.10 -10.58 -7.42
N ALA A 322 39.40 -10.28 -7.45
CA ALA A 322 40.16 -9.76 -8.60
C ALA A 322 40.45 -10.78 -9.72
N SER A 323 39.62 -11.81 -9.91
CA SER A 323 39.70 -12.74 -11.03
C SER A 323 38.38 -12.71 -11.80
N ALA A 324 38.45 -12.51 -13.13
CA ALA A 324 37.28 -12.54 -14.00
C ALA A 324 36.52 -13.86 -13.79
N PRO A 325 35.33 -13.86 -13.15
CA PRO A 325 34.61 -15.10 -12.94
C PRO A 325 34.09 -15.58 -14.29
N ARG A 326 34.20 -16.88 -14.58
CA ARG A 326 33.35 -17.49 -15.61
C ARG A 326 31.90 -17.11 -15.28
N VAL A 327 31.20 -16.45 -16.19
CA VAL A 327 29.77 -16.15 -16.03
C VAL A 327 29.05 -17.48 -15.83
N GLU A 328 28.65 -17.75 -14.60
CA GLU A 328 28.00 -18.99 -14.27
C GLU A 328 26.54 -18.91 -14.69
N MET A 329 26.08 -19.89 -15.46
CA MET A 329 24.69 -19.97 -15.91
C MET A 329 23.72 -19.92 -14.72
N LEU A 330 22.67 -19.11 -14.83
CA LEU A 330 21.61 -19.01 -13.82
C LEU A 330 21.00 -20.39 -13.52
N SER A 331 20.82 -21.22 -14.55
CA SER A 331 20.32 -22.59 -14.42
C SER A 331 21.19 -23.44 -13.49
N SER A 332 22.52 -23.36 -13.61
CA SER A 332 23.48 -24.05 -12.73
C SER A 332 23.39 -23.54 -11.29
N ARG A 333 23.30 -22.22 -11.10
CA ARG A 333 23.13 -21.61 -9.76
C ARG A 333 21.85 -22.06 -9.09
N LEU A 334 20.72 -22.00 -9.81
CA LEU A 334 19.42 -22.45 -9.34
C LEU A 334 19.38 -23.96 -9.09
N GLY A 335 20.16 -24.75 -9.82
CA GLY A 335 20.28 -26.20 -9.64
C GLY A 335 20.99 -26.61 -8.34
N ARG A 336 21.88 -25.76 -7.82
CA ARG A 336 22.59 -25.98 -6.54
C ARG A 336 21.80 -25.52 -5.32
N LEU A 337 20.77 -24.69 -5.53
CA LEU A 337 19.90 -24.26 -4.44
C LEU A 337 19.17 -25.47 -3.84
N GLY A 338 19.19 -25.56 -2.51
CA GLY A 338 18.43 -26.57 -1.79
C GLY A 338 16.94 -26.54 -2.16
N LYS A 339 16.27 -27.68 -2.00
CA LYS A 339 14.81 -27.78 -2.23
C LYS A 339 14.01 -26.84 -1.34
N GLN A 340 14.57 -26.43 -0.19
CA GLN A 340 13.97 -25.51 0.79
C GLN A 340 14.36 -24.04 0.57
N SER A 341 15.14 -23.73 -0.48
CA SER A 341 15.55 -22.35 -0.76
C SER A 341 14.40 -21.54 -1.36
N ASN A 342 14.15 -20.37 -0.76
CA ASN A 342 13.21 -19.38 -1.28
C ASN A 342 13.94 -18.42 -2.21
N LEU A 343 13.28 -18.04 -3.31
CA LEU A 343 13.84 -17.12 -4.29
C LEU A 343 12.91 -15.91 -4.40
N PHE A 344 13.47 -14.72 -4.23
CA PHE A 344 12.73 -13.47 -4.29
C PHE A 344 13.25 -12.60 -5.41
N LEU A 345 12.34 -11.91 -6.10
CA LEU A 345 12.67 -10.70 -6.84
C LEU A 345 12.35 -9.51 -5.95
N ARG A 346 13.35 -8.74 -5.57
CA ARG A 346 13.22 -7.57 -4.69
C ARG A 346 13.46 -6.31 -5.48
N PHE A 347 12.63 -5.31 -5.24
CA PHE A 347 12.79 -3.96 -5.75
C PHE A 347 13.04 -3.02 -4.59
N GLU A 348 13.96 -2.08 -4.78
CA GLU A 348 14.34 -1.08 -3.79
C GLU A 348 14.40 0.29 -4.43
N GLY A 349 14.03 1.32 -3.66
CA GLY A 349 14.13 2.70 -4.13
C GLY A 349 13.14 3.04 -5.24
N LEU A 350 11.96 2.40 -5.27
CA LEU A 350 10.91 2.78 -6.22
C LEU A 350 10.48 4.22 -5.97
N SER A 351 10.47 5.03 -7.02
CA SER A 351 10.38 6.48 -6.93
C SER A 351 9.77 7.04 -8.23
N ALA A 352 9.01 8.13 -8.14
CA ALA A 352 8.40 8.80 -9.28
C ALA A 352 8.45 10.33 -9.13
N HIS A 353 8.62 11.03 -10.25
CA HIS A 353 8.55 12.50 -10.31
C HIS A 353 7.12 12.94 -10.62
N GLY A 354 6.22 12.73 -9.67
CA GLY A 354 4.79 13.05 -9.79
C GLY A 354 3.89 11.82 -9.99
N ALA A 355 2.58 12.09 -10.08
CA ALA A 355 1.54 11.07 -10.15
C ALA A 355 1.73 10.14 -11.36
N VAL A 356 2.06 8.88 -11.09
CA VAL A 356 2.10 7.82 -12.11
C VAL A 356 0.85 6.96 -11.96
N ASN A 357 -0.09 7.14 -12.88
CA ASN A 357 -1.32 6.37 -12.92
C ASN A 357 -1.12 5.15 -13.82
N GLY A 358 -1.03 3.96 -13.21
CA GLY A 358 -0.90 2.70 -13.92
C GLY A 358 -0.11 1.66 -13.13
N VAL A 359 -0.13 0.44 -13.63
CA VAL A 359 0.64 -0.68 -13.09
C VAL A 359 1.61 -1.20 -14.13
N TYR A 360 2.72 -1.77 -13.68
CA TYR A 360 3.64 -2.51 -14.55
C TYR A 360 3.54 -3.98 -14.22
N ASN A 361 3.37 -4.79 -15.26
CA ASN A 361 3.56 -6.22 -15.15
C ASN A 361 5.06 -6.51 -15.10
N VAL A 362 5.46 -7.29 -14.10
CA VAL A 362 6.85 -7.69 -13.89
C VAL A 362 7.02 -9.13 -14.33
N TYR A 363 8.03 -9.36 -15.15
CA TYR A 363 8.41 -10.67 -15.64
C TYR A 363 9.87 -10.95 -15.31
N VAL A 364 10.19 -12.20 -14.96
CA VAL A 364 11.57 -12.69 -14.88
C VAL A 364 11.75 -13.71 -15.99
N HIS A 365 12.86 -13.63 -16.71
CA HIS A 365 13.19 -14.57 -17.78
C HIS A 365 14.69 -14.73 -17.99
N ALA A 366 15.05 -15.71 -18.81
CA ALA A 366 16.39 -15.85 -19.35
C ALA A 366 16.29 -16.11 -20.86
N GLY A 367 17.09 -15.41 -21.66
CA GLY A 367 16.97 -15.43 -23.12
C GLY A 367 15.91 -14.44 -23.64
N ASP A 368 15.12 -14.86 -24.64
CA ASP A 368 14.10 -14.03 -25.28
C ASP A 368 13.04 -13.53 -24.29
N ALA A 369 12.54 -12.33 -24.53
CA ALA A 369 11.50 -11.73 -23.69
C ALA A 369 10.23 -12.60 -23.76
N PRO A 370 9.64 -12.99 -22.61
CA PRO A 370 8.40 -13.73 -22.61
C PRO A 370 7.32 -12.88 -23.30
N ALA A 371 6.38 -13.55 -23.97
CA ALA A 371 5.12 -12.94 -24.33
C ALA A 371 4.52 -12.25 -23.09
N ALA A 372 3.76 -11.17 -23.27
CA ALA A 372 3.11 -10.43 -22.18
C ALA A 372 1.93 -11.24 -21.56
N ASP A 373 2.19 -12.49 -21.23
CA ASP A 373 1.28 -13.47 -20.70
C ASP A 373 1.36 -13.45 -19.17
N THR A 374 0.33 -12.87 -18.54
CA THR A 374 0.20 -12.79 -17.09
C THR A 374 -0.21 -14.11 -16.43
N GLN A 375 -0.39 -15.19 -17.19
CA GLN A 375 -0.62 -16.55 -16.71
C GLN A 375 0.62 -17.43 -16.82
N GLY A 376 1.57 -17.04 -17.67
CA GLY A 376 2.80 -17.78 -17.91
C GLY A 376 3.77 -17.77 -16.73
N PRO A 377 4.75 -18.71 -16.71
CA PRO A 377 5.68 -18.89 -15.60
C PRO A 377 6.67 -17.72 -15.43
N GLY A 378 6.84 -16.88 -16.45
CA GLY A 378 7.68 -15.69 -16.38
C GLY A 378 7.05 -14.52 -15.63
N PHE A 379 5.72 -14.47 -15.50
CA PHE A 379 5.04 -13.39 -14.78
C PHE A 379 5.16 -13.58 -13.26
N VAL A 380 5.65 -12.56 -12.56
CA VAL A 380 5.92 -12.64 -11.12
C VAL A 380 5.03 -11.75 -10.26
N GLY A 381 4.47 -10.70 -10.85
CA GLY A 381 3.58 -9.80 -10.13
C GLY A 381 3.42 -8.45 -10.82
N GLN A 382 2.87 -7.50 -10.09
CA GLN A 382 2.65 -6.14 -10.56
C GLN A 382 3.10 -5.12 -9.55
N ILE A 383 3.52 -3.98 -10.06
CA ILE A 383 3.90 -2.82 -9.27
C ILE A 383 3.00 -1.66 -9.63
N ASN A 384 2.77 -0.79 -8.65
CA ASN A 384 2.12 0.50 -8.83
C ASN A 384 3.00 1.58 -8.19
N PHE A 385 2.60 2.83 -8.36
CA PHE A 385 3.35 3.99 -7.89
C PHE A 385 2.56 4.79 -6.86
N PHE A 386 1.60 4.14 -6.19
CA PHE A 386 0.95 4.76 -5.05
C PHE A 386 2.03 5.14 -4.02
N SER A 387 2.03 6.40 -3.60
CA SER A 387 3.00 6.97 -2.66
C SER A 387 4.45 7.05 -3.20
N ALA A 388 4.74 6.65 -4.44
CA ALA A 388 6.09 6.73 -5.01
C ALA A 388 6.43 8.13 -5.56
N ALA A 389 5.41 8.97 -5.80
CA ALA A 389 5.53 10.30 -6.40
C ALA A 389 6.24 11.35 -5.52
N GLY A 390 6.64 11.00 -4.30
CA GLY A 390 7.01 11.93 -3.24
C GLY A 390 5.78 12.71 -2.78
N THR A 391 5.51 12.74 -1.47
CA THR A 391 4.57 13.72 -0.95
C THR A 391 5.29 15.07 -0.96
N HIS A 392 4.69 16.08 -1.58
CA HIS A 392 5.13 17.47 -1.52
C HIS A 392 5.19 17.96 -0.05
N GLN A 393 6.26 17.63 0.68
CA GLN A 393 6.59 18.27 1.95
C GLN A 393 7.09 19.67 1.59
N HIS A 394 6.21 20.65 1.66
CA HIS A 394 6.52 22.06 1.41
C HIS A 394 6.79 22.86 2.70
N ASP A 395 7.06 22.18 3.81
CA ASP A 395 7.43 22.83 5.07
C ASP A 395 8.93 22.51 5.32
N GLY A 396 9.83 23.47 5.10
CA GLY A 396 11.30 23.32 5.25
C GLY A 396 11.69 22.84 6.66
N GLU A 397 12.80 22.13 6.90
CA GLU A 397 14.17 22.24 6.38
C GLU A 397 14.65 20.91 5.78
N ASP A 398 14.35 20.69 4.51
CA ASP A 398 15.16 19.89 3.58
C ASP A 398 14.46 20.03 2.23
N ALA A 399 14.87 21.03 1.44
CA ALA A 399 14.36 21.27 0.09
C ALA A 399 14.81 20.18 -0.92
N GLY A 400 15.06 18.97 -0.44
CA GLY A 400 15.28 17.78 -1.23
C GLY A 400 13.95 17.11 -1.50
N ASN A 401 13.49 17.17 -2.75
CA ASN A 401 12.45 16.30 -3.27
C ASN A 401 12.98 14.85 -3.22
N HIS A 402 12.97 14.23 -2.04
CA HIS A 402 13.40 12.85 -1.87
C HIS A 402 12.16 11.97 -2.10
N PRO A 403 12.09 11.26 -3.23
CA PRO A 403 10.99 10.34 -3.44
C PRO A 403 11.11 9.19 -2.43
N ASP A 404 9.97 8.77 -1.86
CA ASP A 404 9.91 7.71 -0.86
C ASP A 404 10.54 6.44 -1.42
N LYS A 405 11.62 5.94 -0.80
CA LYS A 405 12.30 4.74 -1.27
C LYS A 405 11.55 3.50 -0.82
N LYS A 406 10.45 3.17 -1.48
CA LYS A 406 9.70 1.94 -1.20
C LYS A 406 10.48 0.71 -1.62
N ALA A 407 10.36 -0.35 -0.83
CA ALA A 407 10.88 -1.67 -1.14
C ALA A 407 9.77 -2.72 -1.03
N PHE A 408 9.74 -3.64 -1.98
CA PHE A 408 8.76 -4.73 -2.03
C PHE A 408 9.40 -5.94 -2.73
N SER A 409 8.79 -7.10 -2.56
CA SER A 409 9.32 -8.36 -3.07
C SER A 409 8.23 -9.23 -3.67
N PHE A 410 8.62 -10.05 -4.64
CA PHE A 410 7.81 -11.17 -5.12
C PHE A 410 8.51 -12.47 -4.77
N LEU A 411 7.82 -13.35 -4.05
CA LEU A 411 8.26 -14.74 -3.90
C LEU A 411 8.08 -15.44 -5.25
N LEU A 412 9.18 -15.88 -5.85
CA LEU A 412 9.13 -16.60 -7.12
C LEU A 412 8.51 -17.98 -6.91
N ARG A 413 7.51 -18.27 -7.75
CA ARG A 413 6.76 -19.52 -7.70
C ARG A 413 7.64 -20.71 -8.10
N ALA A 414 7.26 -21.91 -7.67
CA ALA A 414 7.98 -23.14 -8.01
C ALA A 414 8.04 -23.34 -9.54
N GLU A 415 6.98 -23.01 -10.25
CA GLU A 415 6.90 -23.07 -11.71
C GLU A 415 7.85 -22.06 -12.37
N THR A 416 7.92 -20.83 -11.84
CA THR A 416 8.88 -19.81 -12.29
C THR A 416 10.31 -20.30 -12.09
N ARG A 417 10.63 -20.86 -10.91
CA ARG A 417 11.96 -21.42 -10.62
C ARG A 417 12.31 -22.56 -11.57
N ALA A 418 11.40 -23.53 -11.75
CA ALA A 418 11.62 -24.67 -12.65
C ALA A 418 11.80 -24.22 -14.10
N TRP A 419 11.01 -23.25 -14.53
CA TRP A 419 11.11 -22.68 -15.87
C TRP A 419 12.44 -21.93 -16.07
N LEU A 420 12.91 -21.15 -15.10
CA LEU A 420 14.24 -20.51 -15.13
C LEU A 420 15.38 -21.52 -15.08
N GLN A 421 15.24 -22.64 -14.36
CA GLN A 421 16.22 -23.72 -14.38
C GLN A 421 16.32 -24.38 -15.76
N LYS A 422 15.19 -24.60 -16.43
CA LYS A 422 15.12 -25.25 -17.74
C LYS A 422 15.58 -24.35 -18.90
N ASN A 423 15.26 -23.05 -18.83
CA ASN A 423 15.48 -22.10 -19.92
C ASN A 423 16.55 -21.04 -19.59
N GLY A 424 17.21 -21.17 -18.43
CA GLY A 424 18.19 -20.23 -17.89
C GLY A 424 19.46 -20.10 -18.72
N GLY A 425 19.57 -19.04 -19.51
CA GLY A 425 20.83 -18.54 -20.09
C GLY A 425 21.77 -17.88 -19.07
N ALA A 426 22.90 -17.35 -19.54
CA ALA A 426 23.96 -16.75 -18.72
C ALA A 426 23.56 -15.45 -18.00
N SER A 427 22.45 -14.81 -18.38
CA SER A 427 22.01 -13.51 -17.82
C SER A 427 20.50 -13.52 -17.54
N PRO A 428 20.06 -13.66 -16.27
CA PRO A 428 18.66 -13.41 -15.91
C PRO A 428 18.26 -11.99 -16.28
N ARG A 429 17.00 -11.80 -16.65
CA ARG A 429 16.42 -10.52 -17.00
C ARG A 429 15.15 -10.27 -16.23
N SER A 430 14.95 -9.03 -15.81
CA SER A 430 13.68 -8.53 -15.31
C SER A 430 13.07 -7.60 -16.36
N ARG A 431 11.85 -7.89 -16.81
CA ARG A 431 11.13 -7.08 -17.80
C ARG A 431 9.89 -6.47 -17.19
N TRP A 432 9.72 -5.17 -17.42
CA TRP A 432 8.67 -4.33 -16.86
C TRP A 432 7.83 -3.84 -18.02
N CYS A 433 6.55 -4.20 -18.04
CA CYS A 433 5.64 -3.80 -19.12
C CYS A 433 4.53 -2.90 -18.57
N PRO A 434 4.43 -1.63 -19.00
CA PRO A 434 3.34 -0.77 -18.57
C PRO A 434 2.01 -1.32 -19.05
N ARG A 435 0.98 -1.25 -18.20
CA ARG A 435 -0.42 -1.54 -18.58
C ARG A 435 -1.11 -0.20 -18.86
N SER A 436 -1.43 0.06 -20.12
CA SER A 436 -2.16 1.28 -20.52
C SER A 436 -3.58 1.26 -19.95
N PRO A 437 -4.18 2.41 -19.55
CA PRO A 437 -5.60 2.61 -19.77
C PRO A 437 -5.82 3.12 -21.21
N PRO A 438 -7.05 3.02 -21.75
CA PRO A 438 -7.38 3.58 -23.06
C PRO A 438 -7.22 5.11 -23.05
N ALA A 439 -6.49 5.61 -24.06
CA ALA A 439 -6.51 6.95 -24.67
C ALA A 439 -6.45 8.24 -23.82
N THR A 440 -5.49 9.10 -24.23
CA THR A 440 -5.46 10.57 -24.08
C THR A 440 -5.31 11.17 -22.67
N MET A 441 -4.07 11.24 -22.18
CA MET A 441 -3.66 12.41 -21.40
C MET A 441 -3.53 13.59 -22.37
N ARG A 442 -4.49 14.53 -22.34
CA ARG A 442 -4.20 15.88 -22.83
C ARG A 442 -3.05 16.41 -21.98
N ARG A 443 -1.96 16.82 -22.64
CA ARG A 443 -0.94 17.68 -22.02
C ARG A 443 -1.65 18.89 -21.41
N CYS A 444 -1.53 19.11 -20.10
CA CYS A 444 -1.68 20.47 -19.60
C CYS A 444 -0.52 21.30 -20.19
N PRO A 445 -0.78 22.48 -20.78
CA PRO A 445 0.29 23.41 -21.13
C PRO A 445 1.02 23.82 -19.85
N ARG A 446 2.31 24.13 -20.00
CA ARG A 446 3.22 24.56 -18.94
C ARG A 446 2.71 25.76 -18.16
#